data_AF-A0A0N0TCM6-F1
#
_entry.id   AF-A0A0N0TCM6-F1
#
_cell.length_a   1.000
_cell.length_b   1.000
_cell.length_c   1.000
_cell.angle_alpha   90.00
_cell.angle_beta   90.00
_cell.angle_gamma   90.00
#
_symmetry.space_group_name_H-M   'P 1'
#
loop_
_entity.id
_entity.type
_entity.pdbx_description
1 polymer ?
#
loop_
_entity_poly.entity_id
_entity_poly.type
_entity_poly.pdbx_seq_one_letter_code
_entity_poly.pdbx_strand_id
1 'polypeptide(L)'
;MSQALYEERSRNPLARTAELTEDRLRRGGRTTPLEELNLAAMAEAYLRGRWLGGGGTERPLESLTQGPGIVPVTRVTGTTAPLKVRRTADFAHALGELAVRRCGGPDQVAALAERAGAEGVPLWIARRYAPGPAGTVAVAVDRRLVRVDVWGPYAPAVRLRAPWGYRPDTTDRAGGLVMTVGDTTARLDLRKRMRKSKSSVEIHLPDRRWTLRRENAESSWLLRDDRRVALLTRPSRWPGPPPGTVLLPLADVHHESPDPLDAVMAHAVAVSFGLGDTTGLARFRAVRPRRETDGELWERPWFSNLGRDRDDNEPGGGDGWGSDGGDGGDGGGGGGDGGGGDGGGGGGD
;
A
#
# COMPACT_ATOMS: atom_id res chain seq x y z
N MET A 1 31.99 -15.66 -3.34
CA MET A 1 31.87 -14.26 -3.80
C MET A 1 30.87 -14.26 -4.93
N SER A 2 29.72 -13.61 -4.79
CA SER A 2 28.68 -13.54 -5.83
C SER A 2 29.16 -12.68 -7.00
N GLN A 3 29.08 -13.17 -8.24
CA GLN A 3 29.46 -12.43 -9.44
C GLN A 3 28.55 -11.19 -9.61
N ALA A 4 29.14 -10.04 -9.94
CA ALA A 4 28.40 -8.81 -10.20
C ALA A 4 27.74 -8.90 -11.59
N LEU A 5 26.41 -8.76 -11.62
CA LEU A 5 25.60 -8.72 -12.84
C LEU A 5 25.52 -7.30 -13.40
N TYR A 6 25.60 -6.31 -12.51
CA TYR A 6 25.76 -4.91 -12.84
C TYR A 6 26.63 -4.23 -11.80
N GLU A 7 27.58 -3.40 -12.23
CA GLU A 7 28.41 -2.62 -11.33
C GLU A 7 28.70 -1.24 -11.93
N GLU A 8 28.64 -0.22 -11.09
CA GLU A 8 29.15 1.11 -11.40
C GLU A 8 30.46 1.36 -10.67
N ARG A 9 31.50 1.70 -11.43
CA ARG A 9 32.80 2.06 -10.87
C ARG A 9 32.91 3.56 -10.62
N SER A 10 33.38 3.93 -9.44
CA SER A 10 33.68 5.32 -9.09
C SER A 10 35.02 5.40 -8.36
N ARG A 11 35.85 6.39 -8.72
CA ARG A 11 37.07 6.72 -7.95
C ARG A 11 36.75 7.53 -6.69
N ASN A 12 35.54 8.08 -6.58
CA ASN A 12 35.06 8.76 -5.38
C ASN A 12 34.41 7.74 -4.43
N PRO A 13 34.95 7.53 -3.21
CA PRO A 13 34.42 6.57 -2.24
C PRO A 13 33.05 6.95 -1.67
N LEU A 14 32.63 8.21 -1.82
CA LEU A 14 31.32 8.71 -1.38
C LEU A 14 30.27 8.66 -2.50
N ALA A 15 30.65 8.23 -3.71
CA ALA A 15 29.69 8.14 -4.80
C ALA A 15 28.64 7.08 -4.49
N ARG A 16 27.36 7.46 -4.63
CA ARG A 16 26.25 6.51 -4.53
C ARG A 16 26.17 5.72 -5.83
N THR A 17 26.90 4.61 -5.89
CA THR A 17 26.88 3.68 -7.02
C THR A 17 25.81 2.61 -6.83
N ALA A 18 25.32 2.08 -7.95
CA ALA A 18 24.49 0.89 -7.97
C ALA A 18 25.33 -0.36 -8.27
N GLU A 19 25.05 -1.44 -7.56
CA GLU A 19 25.59 -2.78 -7.84
C GLU A 19 24.48 -3.81 -7.67
N LEU A 20 24.36 -4.69 -8.66
CA LEU A 20 23.47 -5.84 -8.64
C LEU A 20 24.30 -7.11 -8.66
N THR A 21 24.06 -7.99 -7.71
CA THR A 21 24.56 -9.36 -7.73
C THR A 21 23.38 -10.33 -7.73
N GLU A 22 23.67 -11.62 -7.77
CA GLU A 22 22.63 -12.65 -7.69
C GLU A 22 21.81 -12.60 -6.39
N ASP A 23 22.33 -12.05 -5.29
CA ASP A 23 21.68 -12.15 -3.98
C ASP A 23 21.23 -10.80 -3.41
N ARG A 24 21.71 -9.68 -3.96
CA ARG A 24 21.40 -8.35 -3.42
C ARG A 24 21.49 -7.24 -4.44
N LEU A 25 20.78 -6.16 -4.14
CA LEU A 25 20.92 -4.85 -4.76
C LEU A 25 21.56 -3.88 -3.77
N ARG A 26 22.70 -3.29 -4.13
CA ARG A 26 23.35 -2.22 -3.38
C ARG A 26 23.11 -0.87 -4.07
N ARG A 27 22.70 0.14 -3.30
CA ARG A 27 22.50 1.54 -3.72
C ARG A 27 23.17 2.45 -2.70
N GLY A 28 24.34 2.99 -3.05
CA GLY A 28 25.15 3.77 -2.11
C GLY A 28 25.42 2.98 -0.82
N GLY A 29 25.05 3.53 0.34
CA GLY A 29 25.22 2.88 1.65
C GLY A 29 24.15 1.85 2.03
N ARG A 30 23.18 1.56 1.16
CA ARG A 30 22.08 0.62 1.46
C ARG A 30 22.22 -0.65 0.63
N THR A 31 22.01 -1.80 1.28
CA THR A 31 21.93 -3.12 0.65
C THR A 31 20.54 -3.69 0.88
N THR A 32 19.90 -4.17 -0.18
CA THR A 32 18.59 -4.81 -0.14
C THR A 32 18.73 -6.24 -0.67
N PRO A 33 18.43 -7.28 0.12
CA PRO A 33 18.38 -8.65 -0.36
C PRO A 33 17.39 -8.81 -1.52
N LEU A 34 17.64 -9.71 -2.46
CA LEU A 34 16.73 -9.92 -3.58
C LEU A 34 15.37 -10.49 -3.15
N GLU A 35 15.30 -11.25 -2.05
CA GLU A 35 14.02 -11.73 -1.51
C GLU A 35 13.10 -10.60 -1.02
N GLU A 36 13.64 -9.40 -0.77
CA GLU A 36 12.86 -8.23 -0.41
C GLU A 36 12.36 -7.44 -1.64
N LEU A 37 12.82 -7.81 -2.84
CA LEU A 37 12.36 -7.23 -4.10
C LEU A 37 11.16 -8.03 -4.65
N ASN A 38 10.21 -7.33 -5.27
CA ASN A 38 9.11 -7.98 -5.96
C ASN A 38 9.56 -8.44 -7.36
N LEU A 39 10.40 -9.48 -7.38
CA LEU A 39 10.97 -10.03 -8.61
C LEU A 39 9.88 -10.53 -9.56
N ALA A 40 8.80 -11.13 -9.04
CA ALA A 40 7.69 -11.60 -9.86
C ALA A 40 7.05 -10.46 -10.67
N ALA A 41 6.77 -9.32 -10.04
CA ALA A 41 6.18 -8.17 -10.73
C ALA A 41 7.15 -7.55 -11.76
N MET A 42 8.44 -7.45 -11.44
CA MET A 42 9.43 -6.91 -12.37
C MET A 42 9.72 -7.85 -13.54
N ALA A 43 9.77 -9.16 -13.31
CA ALA A 43 9.95 -10.17 -14.33
C ALA A 43 8.76 -10.19 -15.31
N GLU A 44 7.53 -10.09 -14.80
CA GLU A 44 6.32 -10.07 -15.62
C GLU A 44 6.29 -8.84 -16.54
N ALA A 45 6.57 -7.64 -16.01
CA ALA A 45 6.67 -6.44 -16.82
C ALA A 45 7.80 -6.55 -17.86
N TYR A 46 8.96 -7.06 -17.44
CA TYR A 46 10.13 -7.24 -18.30
C TYR A 46 9.83 -8.13 -19.52
N LEU A 47 9.17 -9.28 -19.30
CA LEU A 47 8.80 -10.20 -20.37
C LEU A 47 7.77 -9.60 -21.36
N ARG A 48 6.99 -8.60 -20.93
CA ARG A 48 6.10 -7.81 -21.82
C ARG A 48 6.81 -6.68 -22.56
N GLY A 49 8.14 -6.56 -22.46
CA GLY A 49 8.89 -5.46 -23.06
C GLY A 49 8.71 -4.13 -22.31
N ARG A 50 8.31 -4.18 -21.03
CA ARG A 50 8.01 -3.01 -20.20
C ARG A 50 8.88 -3.01 -18.94
N TRP A 51 8.96 -1.86 -18.28
CA TRP A 51 9.52 -1.74 -16.94
C TRP A 51 8.52 -1.10 -15.99
N LEU A 52 8.37 -1.72 -14.83
CA LEU A 52 7.46 -1.33 -13.77
C LEU A 52 7.97 -0.07 -13.03
N GLY A 53 7.07 0.88 -12.81
CA GLY A 53 7.28 2.11 -12.05
C GLY A 53 6.29 2.28 -10.90
N GLY A 54 6.29 3.48 -10.32
CA GLY A 54 5.44 3.80 -9.17
C GLY A 54 3.95 3.57 -9.45
N GLY A 55 3.27 2.89 -8.53
CA GLY A 55 1.81 2.67 -8.57
C GLY A 55 1.32 1.80 -9.71
N GLY A 56 2.18 0.93 -10.25
CA GLY A 56 1.84 0.06 -11.37
C GLY A 56 1.93 0.74 -12.74
N THR A 57 2.51 1.93 -12.83
CA THR A 57 2.81 2.58 -14.11
C THR A 57 3.91 1.83 -14.84
N GLU A 58 3.95 1.94 -16.16
CA GLU A 58 4.91 1.19 -16.98
C GLU A 58 5.48 2.05 -18.09
N ARG A 59 6.72 1.76 -18.48
CA ARG A 59 7.37 2.33 -19.67
C ARG A 59 7.91 1.22 -20.58
N PRO A 60 7.91 1.39 -21.91
CA PRO A 60 8.63 0.48 -22.82
C PRO A 60 10.10 0.36 -22.42
N LEU A 61 10.65 -0.86 -22.42
CA LEU A 61 12.09 -1.07 -22.17
C LEU A 61 12.96 -0.33 -23.19
N GLU A 62 12.53 -0.31 -24.45
CA GLU A 62 13.20 0.42 -25.54
C GLU A 62 13.26 1.95 -25.32
N SER A 63 12.42 2.50 -24.45
CA SER A 63 12.44 3.93 -24.11
C SER A 63 13.48 4.29 -23.05
N LEU A 64 14.08 3.28 -22.39
CA LEU A 64 15.12 3.51 -21.39
C LEU A 64 16.43 3.89 -22.06
N THR A 65 17.10 4.92 -21.53
CA THR A 65 18.32 5.44 -22.13
C THR A 65 19.52 4.55 -21.82
N GLN A 66 20.47 4.47 -22.75
CA GLN A 66 21.78 3.82 -22.51
C GLN A 66 22.69 4.65 -21.56
N GLY A 67 22.22 5.81 -21.11
CA GLY A 67 22.94 6.73 -20.24
C GLY A 67 22.41 6.79 -18.80
N PRO A 68 22.84 7.80 -18.03
CA PRO A 68 22.39 7.99 -16.66
C PRO A 68 20.90 8.33 -16.59
N GLY A 69 20.23 7.82 -15.56
CA GLY A 69 18.82 8.08 -15.33
C GLY A 69 18.27 7.32 -14.13
N ILE A 70 16.95 7.13 -14.11
CA ILE A 70 16.22 6.48 -13.01
C ILE A 70 15.64 5.17 -13.51
N VAL A 71 15.86 4.10 -12.74
CA VAL A 71 15.15 2.83 -12.87
C VAL A 71 14.37 2.59 -11.57
N PRO A 72 13.03 2.58 -11.58
CA PRO A 72 12.26 2.24 -10.40
C PRO A 72 12.47 0.78 -9.99
N VAL A 73 12.57 0.53 -8.69
CA VAL A 73 12.69 -0.83 -8.13
C VAL A 73 11.59 -1.04 -7.11
N THR A 74 10.81 -2.12 -7.30
CA THR A 74 9.66 -2.44 -6.45
C THR A 74 10.03 -3.52 -5.43
N ARG A 75 9.68 -3.29 -4.16
CA ARG A 75 9.84 -4.24 -3.05
C ARG A 75 8.60 -5.13 -2.91
N VAL A 76 8.74 -6.26 -2.21
CA VAL A 76 7.61 -7.18 -1.93
C VAL A 76 6.46 -6.51 -1.16
N THR A 77 6.71 -5.37 -0.53
CA THR A 77 5.69 -4.50 0.10
C THR A 77 4.80 -3.76 -0.90
N GLY A 78 5.15 -3.76 -2.20
CA GLY A 78 4.55 -2.94 -3.25
C GLY A 78 5.10 -1.51 -3.29
N THR A 79 6.02 -1.17 -2.37
CA THR A 79 6.75 0.09 -2.40
C THR A 79 7.66 0.12 -3.62
N THR A 80 7.62 1.22 -4.38
CA THR A 80 8.56 1.45 -5.48
C THR A 80 9.47 2.63 -5.17
N ALA A 81 10.78 2.42 -5.27
CA ALA A 81 11.79 3.44 -5.01
C ALA A 81 12.57 3.74 -6.29
N PRO A 82 12.78 5.02 -6.66
CA PRO A 82 13.65 5.37 -7.78
C PRO A 82 15.11 5.03 -7.46
N LEU A 83 15.76 4.29 -8.33
CA LEU A 83 17.20 4.04 -8.28
C LEU A 83 17.88 4.84 -9.38
N LYS A 84 18.78 5.75 -8.99
CA LYS A 84 19.65 6.43 -9.95
C LYS A 84 20.75 5.47 -10.38
N VAL A 85 20.88 5.26 -11.69
CA VAL A 85 21.92 4.44 -12.30
C VAL A 85 22.58 5.19 -13.46
N ARG A 86 23.80 4.81 -13.81
CA ARG A 86 24.58 5.42 -14.90
C ARG A 86 24.26 4.85 -16.27
N ARG A 87 23.65 3.66 -16.30
CA ARG A 87 23.26 2.95 -17.52
C ARG A 87 21.89 2.33 -17.28
N THR A 88 20.82 3.04 -17.62
CA THR A 88 19.45 2.63 -17.23
C THR A 88 19.00 1.37 -17.95
N ALA A 89 19.20 1.29 -19.27
CA ALA A 89 18.85 0.12 -20.05
C ALA A 89 19.61 -1.14 -19.58
N ASP A 90 20.94 -1.07 -19.45
CA ASP A 90 21.76 -2.18 -18.94
C ASP A 90 21.29 -2.69 -17.56
N PHE A 91 21.00 -1.76 -16.63
CA PHE A 91 20.57 -2.14 -15.30
C PHE A 91 19.18 -2.82 -15.32
N ALA A 92 18.23 -2.24 -16.06
CA ALA A 92 16.88 -2.80 -16.18
C ALA A 92 16.90 -4.19 -16.82
N HIS A 93 17.70 -4.39 -17.88
CA HIS A 93 17.89 -5.71 -18.49
C HIS A 93 18.52 -6.71 -17.51
N ALA A 94 19.62 -6.34 -16.83
CA ALA A 94 20.29 -7.23 -15.89
C ALA A 94 19.36 -7.66 -14.74
N LEU A 95 18.58 -6.73 -14.18
CA LEU A 95 17.61 -7.03 -13.11
C LEU A 95 16.41 -7.82 -13.64
N GLY A 96 15.89 -7.51 -14.83
CA GLY A 96 14.78 -8.21 -15.45
C GLY A 96 15.11 -9.67 -15.74
N GLU A 97 16.26 -9.95 -16.37
CA GLU A 97 16.72 -11.32 -16.62
C GLU A 97 16.96 -12.10 -15.33
N LEU A 98 17.57 -11.45 -14.32
CA LEU A 98 17.76 -12.05 -13.01
C LEU A 98 16.43 -12.38 -12.34
N ALA A 99 15.46 -11.47 -12.40
CA ALA A 99 14.13 -11.68 -11.85
C ALA A 99 13.43 -12.87 -12.50
N VAL A 100 13.49 -12.99 -13.84
CA VAL A 100 12.94 -14.14 -14.57
C VAL A 100 13.61 -15.44 -14.10
N ARG A 101 14.94 -15.50 -14.01
CA ARG A 101 15.66 -16.70 -13.54
C ARG A 101 15.28 -17.06 -12.09
N ARG A 102 15.25 -16.08 -11.19
CA ARG A 102 14.91 -16.28 -9.77
C ARG A 102 13.45 -16.66 -9.55
N CYS A 103 12.56 -16.28 -10.46
CA CYS A 103 11.18 -16.74 -10.49
C CYS A 103 11.00 -18.14 -11.08
N GLY A 104 12.05 -18.82 -11.56
CA GLY A 104 11.95 -20.16 -12.15
C GLY A 104 11.78 -20.18 -13.67
N GLY A 105 12.00 -19.04 -14.35
CA GLY A 105 11.92 -18.91 -15.80
C GLY A 105 10.59 -18.31 -16.32
N PRO A 106 10.47 -18.11 -17.64
CA PRO A 106 9.33 -17.43 -18.26
C PRO A 106 7.98 -18.11 -17.98
N ASP A 107 7.92 -19.43 -18.03
CA ASP A 107 6.67 -20.19 -17.83
C ASP A 107 6.13 -20.00 -16.40
N GLN A 108 7.02 -19.99 -15.41
CA GLN A 108 6.63 -19.75 -14.02
C GLN A 108 6.17 -18.31 -13.79
N VAL A 109 6.75 -17.33 -14.50
CA VAL A 109 6.28 -15.94 -14.49
C VAL A 109 4.91 -15.83 -15.15
N ALA A 110 4.68 -16.53 -16.27
CA ALA A 110 3.37 -16.58 -16.92
C ALA A 110 2.29 -17.17 -16.00
N ALA A 111 2.59 -18.27 -15.30
CA ALA A 111 1.66 -18.86 -14.33
C ALA A 111 1.35 -17.89 -13.16
N LEU A 112 2.33 -17.11 -12.70
CA LEU A 112 2.11 -16.06 -11.70
C LEU A 112 1.22 -14.93 -12.25
N ALA A 113 1.43 -14.53 -13.51
CA ALA A 113 0.62 -13.51 -14.19
C ALA A 113 -0.83 -13.98 -14.39
N GLU A 114 -1.04 -15.23 -14.82
CA GLU A 114 -2.37 -15.84 -14.94
C GLU A 114 -3.09 -15.88 -13.60
N ARG A 115 -2.41 -16.30 -12.53
CA ARG A 115 -2.95 -16.26 -11.17
C ARG A 115 -3.34 -14.85 -10.75
N ALA A 116 -2.47 -13.86 -10.99
CA ALA A 116 -2.76 -12.46 -10.71
C ALA A 116 -3.98 -11.95 -11.49
N GLY A 117 -4.13 -12.38 -12.75
CA GLY A 117 -5.30 -12.12 -13.59
C GLY A 117 -6.59 -12.72 -13.01
N ALA A 118 -6.55 -13.99 -12.60
CA ALA A 118 -7.68 -14.67 -11.96
C ALA A 118 -8.08 -14.03 -10.62
N GLU A 119 -7.11 -13.59 -9.82
CA GLU A 119 -7.33 -12.83 -8.58
C GLU A 119 -7.87 -11.41 -8.87
N GLY A 120 -7.61 -10.87 -10.07
CA GLY A 120 -7.85 -9.47 -10.43
C GLY A 120 -6.94 -8.48 -9.69
N VAL A 121 -5.80 -8.94 -9.18
CA VAL A 121 -4.85 -8.17 -8.38
C VAL A 121 -3.48 -8.18 -9.07
N PRO A 122 -2.94 -7.03 -9.50
CA PRO A 122 -1.61 -6.98 -10.11
C PRO A 122 -0.51 -7.55 -9.21
N LEU A 123 0.53 -8.15 -9.79
CA LEU A 123 1.65 -8.75 -9.03
C LEU A 123 2.42 -7.73 -8.18
N TRP A 124 2.44 -6.46 -8.58
CA TRP A 124 3.15 -5.42 -7.85
C TRP A 124 2.49 -5.07 -6.50
N ILE A 125 1.20 -5.37 -6.31
CA ILE A 125 0.51 -5.15 -5.03
C ILE A 125 0.78 -6.32 -4.09
N ALA A 126 1.26 -6.01 -2.89
CA ALA A 126 1.55 -7.03 -1.88
C ALA A 126 0.31 -7.80 -1.45
N ARG A 127 0.44 -9.13 -1.36
CA ARG A 127 -0.55 -10.03 -0.77
C ARG A 127 -0.15 -10.37 0.65
N ARG A 128 -1.08 -10.22 1.59
CA ARG A 128 -0.99 -10.72 2.96
C ARG A 128 -2.03 -11.80 3.15
N TYR A 129 -1.72 -12.77 4.00
CA TYR A 129 -2.58 -13.94 4.21
C TYR A 129 -2.95 -14.08 5.67
N ALA A 130 -4.19 -14.48 5.92
CA ALA A 130 -4.72 -14.75 7.25
C ALA A 130 -5.56 -16.04 7.23
N PRO A 131 -5.68 -16.76 8.36
CA PRO A 131 -6.57 -17.90 8.44
C PRO A 131 -8.04 -17.45 8.41
N GLY A 132 -8.88 -18.26 7.78
CA GLY A 132 -10.34 -18.15 7.80
C GLY A 132 -11.00 -19.52 7.97
N PRO A 133 -12.29 -19.57 8.30
CA PRO A 133 -13.01 -20.82 8.58
C PRO A 133 -13.04 -21.79 7.39
N ALA A 134 -12.93 -21.29 6.16
CA ALA A 134 -12.97 -22.07 4.93
C ALA A 134 -11.59 -22.24 4.26
N GLY A 135 -10.53 -21.76 4.91
CA GLY A 135 -9.17 -21.71 4.37
C GLY A 135 -8.56 -20.31 4.42
N THR A 136 -7.40 -20.14 3.80
CA THR A 136 -6.65 -18.89 3.82
C THR A 136 -7.39 -17.76 3.10
N VAL A 137 -7.51 -16.61 3.77
CA VAL A 137 -7.99 -15.35 3.20
C VAL A 137 -6.80 -14.52 2.77
N ALA A 138 -6.80 -14.08 1.52
CA ALA A 138 -5.80 -13.19 0.94
C ALA A 138 -6.29 -11.74 0.97
N VAL A 139 -5.39 -10.82 1.29
CA VAL A 139 -5.66 -9.39 1.45
C VAL A 139 -4.59 -8.59 0.71
N ALA A 140 -5.01 -7.78 -0.26
CA ALA A 140 -4.16 -6.84 -0.98
C ALA A 140 -4.69 -5.41 -0.76
N VAL A 141 -3.77 -4.49 -0.43
CA VAL A 141 -4.12 -3.10 -0.11
C VAL A 141 -3.12 -2.17 -0.76
N ASP A 142 -3.62 -1.15 -1.45
CA ASP A 142 -2.85 0.04 -1.81
C ASP A 142 -3.61 1.27 -1.32
N ARG A 143 -3.07 1.95 -0.30
CA ARG A 143 -3.76 3.08 0.32
C ARG A 143 -3.72 4.35 -0.54
N ARG A 144 -2.72 4.50 -1.41
CA ARG A 144 -2.58 5.66 -2.28
C ARG A 144 -3.53 5.56 -3.48
N LEU A 145 -3.83 4.34 -3.95
CA LEU A 145 -4.91 4.08 -4.92
C LEU A 145 -6.30 3.96 -4.28
N VAL A 146 -6.39 3.98 -2.95
CA VAL A 146 -7.64 3.66 -2.21
C VAL A 146 -8.23 2.34 -2.72
N ARG A 147 -7.37 1.32 -2.74
CA ARG A 147 -7.66 0.01 -3.31
C ARG A 147 -7.52 -1.06 -2.25
N VAL A 148 -8.57 -1.86 -2.07
CA VAL A 148 -8.56 -3.07 -1.24
C VAL A 148 -9.16 -4.21 -2.04
N ASP A 149 -8.49 -5.36 -2.02
CA ASP A 149 -8.99 -6.62 -2.57
C ASP A 149 -8.84 -7.69 -1.50
N VAL A 150 -9.94 -8.36 -1.17
CA VAL A 150 -9.95 -9.49 -0.23
C VAL A 150 -10.70 -10.65 -0.85
N TRP A 151 -10.09 -11.83 -0.83
CA TRP A 151 -10.66 -13.04 -1.40
C TRP A 151 -10.24 -14.27 -0.62
N GLY A 152 -11.03 -15.33 -0.72
CA GLY A 152 -10.76 -16.61 -0.09
C GLY A 152 -11.64 -17.71 -0.68
N PRO A 153 -11.43 -18.97 -0.28
CA PRO A 153 -12.22 -20.09 -0.78
C PRO A 153 -13.72 -19.91 -0.51
N TYR A 154 -14.55 -20.30 -1.48
CA TYR A 154 -16.02 -20.37 -1.37
C TYR A 154 -16.74 -19.04 -1.05
N ALA A 155 -16.08 -17.89 -1.20
CA ALA A 155 -16.68 -16.57 -1.08
C ALA A 155 -16.37 -15.71 -2.30
N PRO A 156 -17.30 -14.85 -2.74
CA PRO A 156 -16.99 -13.82 -3.72
C PRO A 156 -15.97 -12.82 -3.14
N ALA A 157 -15.10 -12.29 -4.00
CA ALA A 157 -14.13 -11.28 -3.59
C ALA A 157 -14.82 -10.00 -3.14
N VAL A 158 -14.33 -9.40 -2.04
CA VAL A 158 -14.76 -8.08 -1.59
C VAL A 158 -13.71 -7.06 -2.03
N ARG A 159 -14.15 -6.06 -2.79
CA ARG A 159 -13.28 -5.04 -3.36
C ARG A 159 -13.74 -3.66 -2.92
N LEU A 160 -12.81 -2.79 -2.56
CA LEU A 160 -13.08 -1.38 -2.31
C LEU A 160 -12.17 -0.51 -3.16
N ARG A 161 -12.75 0.53 -3.75
CA ARG A 161 -12.12 1.48 -4.68
C ARG A 161 -12.57 2.90 -4.36
N ALA A 162 -11.85 3.90 -4.85
CA ALA A 162 -12.31 5.29 -4.93
C ALA A 162 -12.16 5.82 -6.37
N PRO A 163 -12.99 5.38 -7.32
CA PRO A 163 -12.82 5.71 -8.74
C PRO A 163 -12.82 7.22 -9.03
N TRP A 164 -13.49 8.00 -8.17
CA TRP A 164 -13.61 9.47 -8.30
C TRP A 164 -12.77 10.22 -7.27
N GLY A 165 -11.81 9.54 -6.63
CA GLY A 165 -11.10 10.04 -5.45
C GLY A 165 -11.90 9.83 -4.16
N TYR A 166 -11.25 10.07 -3.02
CA TYR A 166 -11.81 9.91 -1.68
C TYR A 166 -11.73 11.22 -0.91
N ARG A 167 -12.85 11.65 -0.33
CA ARG A 167 -12.97 12.90 0.44
C ARG A 167 -13.59 12.61 1.81
N PRO A 168 -12.79 12.38 2.87
CA PRO A 168 -13.30 12.03 4.20
C PRO A 168 -14.04 13.19 4.90
N ASP A 169 -13.78 14.44 4.51
CA ASP A 169 -14.25 15.64 5.21
C ASP A 169 -15.63 16.12 4.73
N THR A 170 -16.28 15.39 3.83
CA THR A 170 -17.64 15.69 3.39
C THR A 170 -18.70 15.14 4.37
N THR A 171 -19.93 15.67 4.28
CA THR A 171 -21.07 15.19 5.08
C THR A 171 -21.33 13.70 4.86
N ASP A 172 -21.17 13.23 3.62
CA ASP A 172 -20.99 11.82 3.31
C ASP A 172 -19.54 11.42 3.55
N ARG A 173 -19.30 10.61 4.59
CA ARG A 173 -17.97 10.09 4.93
C ARG A 173 -17.55 8.88 4.10
N ALA A 174 -18.48 8.23 3.40
CA ALA A 174 -18.10 7.24 2.40
C ALA A 174 -17.47 7.94 1.19
N GLY A 175 -17.95 9.14 0.84
CA GLY A 175 -17.16 10.18 0.17
C GLY A 175 -16.37 9.72 -1.06
N GLY A 176 -17.02 8.98 -1.98
CA GLY A 176 -16.41 8.45 -3.21
C GLY A 176 -15.91 7.01 -3.14
N LEU A 177 -15.98 6.36 -1.97
CA LEU A 177 -15.71 4.93 -1.80
C LEU A 177 -16.81 4.09 -2.44
N VAL A 178 -16.40 3.06 -3.19
CA VAL A 178 -17.28 2.06 -3.78
C VAL A 178 -16.78 0.70 -3.32
N MET A 179 -17.65 -0.05 -2.63
CA MET A 179 -17.39 -1.43 -2.26
C MET A 179 -18.24 -2.37 -3.12
N THR A 180 -17.64 -3.44 -3.63
CA THR A 180 -18.34 -4.52 -4.32
C THR A 180 -18.08 -5.86 -3.63
N VAL A 181 -19.08 -6.74 -3.69
CA VAL A 181 -19.00 -8.13 -3.25
C VAL A 181 -19.32 -8.98 -4.48
N GLY A 182 -18.29 -9.60 -5.06
CA GLY A 182 -18.36 -10.10 -6.44
C GLY A 182 -18.72 -8.94 -7.38
N ASP A 183 -19.80 -9.12 -8.14
CA ASP A 183 -20.32 -8.13 -9.08
C ASP A 183 -21.38 -7.19 -8.47
N THR A 184 -21.71 -7.36 -7.19
CA THR A 184 -22.76 -6.55 -6.54
C THR A 184 -22.14 -5.37 -5.80
N THR A 185 -22.57 -4.16 -6.14
CA THR A 185 -22.18 -2.94 -5.41
C THR A 185 -22.92 -2.89 -4.07
N ALA A 186 -22.17 -2.77 -2.97
CA ALA A 186 -22.71 -2.56 -1.64
C ALA A 186 -22.88 -1.08 -1.35
N ARG A 187 -23.98 -0.72 -0.67
CA ARG A 187 -24.14 0.62 -0.10
C ARG A 187 -23.30 0.73 1.16
N LEU A 188 -22.50 1.79 1.26
CA LEU A 188 -21.64 2.09 2.41
C LEU A 188 -22.18 3.32 3.16
N ASP A 189 -22.39 3.20 4.47
CA ASP A 189 -22.73 4.33 5.33
C ASP A 189 -21.75 4.42 6.51
N LEU A 190 -20.91 5.46 6.54
CA LEU A 190 -19.92 5.69 7.59
C LEU A 190 -20.42 6.76 8.57
N ARG A 191 -20.56 6.38 9.84
CA ARG A 191 -21.07 7.27 10.90
C ARG A 191 -20.05 7.39 12.01
N LYS A 192 -19.31 8.51 12.05
CA LYS A 192 -18.51 8.91 13.20
C LYS A 192 -19.27 9.92 14.07
N ARG A 193 -19.36 9.63 15.37
CA ARG A 193 -20.03 10.45 16.40
C ARG A 193 -19.05 10.80 17.52
N MET A 194 -19.27 11.93 18.20
CA MET A 194 -18.50 12.31 19.41
C MET A 194 -18.53 11.20 20.47
N ARG A 195 -19.73 10.66 20.75
CA ARG A 195 -19.86 9.44 21.54
C ARG A 195 -19.40 8.24 20.70
N LYS A 196 -18.15 7.81 20.90
CA LYS A 196 -17.49 6.72 20.14
C LYS A 196 -18.32 5.45 20.05
N SER A 197 -19.06 5.07 21.10
CA SER A 197 -19.95 3.90 21.11
C SER A 197 -21.15 3.98 20.17
N LYS A 198 -21.48 5.17 19.65
CA LYS A 198 -22.52 5.40 18.63
C LYS A 198 -21.96 5.53 17.21
N SER A 199 -20.65 5.32 17.04
CA SER A 199 -20.03 5.31 15.71
C SER A 199 -20.17 3.93 15.08
N SER A 200 -20.41 3.88 13.78
CA SER A 200 -20.60 2.63 13.04
C SER A 200 -20.14 2.76 11.59
N VAL A 201 -19.88 1.62 10.97
CA VAL A 201 -19.82 1.46 9.52
C VAL A 201 -20.89 0.44 9.14
N GLU A 202 -21.76 0.78 8.21
CA GLU A 202 -22.78 -0.13 7.71
C GLU A 202 -22.51 -0.44 6.23
N ILE A 203 -22.64 -1.71 5.88
CA ILE A 203 -22.43 -2.26 4.54
C ILE A 203 -23.69 -3.02 4.18
N HIS A 204 -24.42 -2.57 3.17
CA HIS A 204 -25.69 -3.16 2.78
C HIS A 204 -25.58 -3.78 1.39
N LEU A 205 -25.83 -5.08 1.33
CA LEU A 205 -26.20 -5.78 0.11
C LEU A 205 -27.74 -5.90 0.06
N PRO A 206 -28.33 -6.29 -1.09
CA PRO A 206 -29.77 -6.48 -1.19
C PRO A 206 -30.35 -7.49 -0.17
N ASP A 207 -29.57 -8.50 0.22
CA ASP A 207 -30.01 -9.63 1.03
C ASP A 207 -29.44 -9.63 2.46
N ARG A 208 -28.39 -8.85 2.74
CA ARG A 208 -27.62 -8.91 3.99
C ARG A 208 -27.08 -7.54 4.39
N ARG A 209 -26.93 -7.32 5.69
CA ARG A 209 -26.28 -6.12 6.22
C ARG A 209 -25.19 -6.46 7.22
N TRP A 210 -23.99 -5.91 6.99
CA TRP A 210 -22.93 -5.90 8.00
C TRP A 210 -22.86 -4.57 8.71
N THR A 211 -22.64 -4.60 10.03
CA THR A 211 -22.42 -3.42 10.86
C THR A 211 -21.16 -3.60 11.70
N LEU A 212 -20.21 -2.69 11.54
CA LEU A 212 -19.06 -2.57 12.44
C LEU A 212 -19.43 -1.68 13.62
N ARG A 213 -19.27 -2.21 14.85
CA ARG A 213 -19.50 -1.46 16.09
C ARG A 213 -18.32 -1.59 17.04
N ARG A 214 -18.01 -0.50 17.73
CA ARG A 214 -16.97 -0.46 18.75
C ARG A 214 -17.31 -1.44 19.89
N GLU A 215 -16.33 -2.27 20.26
CA GLU A 215 -16.35 -3.03 21.52
C GLU A 215 -15.58 -2.23 22.58
N ASN A 216 -14.29 -2.00 22.36
CA ASN A 216 -13.44 -1.23 23.25
C ASN A 216 -12.54 -0.24 22.45
N ALA A 217 -11.49 0.29 23.07
CA ALA A 217 -10.63 1.27 22.42
C ALA A 217 -9.86 0.70 21.23
N GLU A 218 -9.61 -0.61 21.20
CA GLU A 218 -8.75 -1.29 20.23
C GLU A 218 -9.49 -2.31 19.37
N SER A 219 -10.72 -2.68 19.71
CA SER A 219 -11.47 -3.70 18.99
C SER A 219 -12.89 -3.29 18.62
N SER A 220 -13.45 -4.00 17.65
CA SER A 220 -14.80 -3.80 17.15
C SER A 220 -15.42 -5.11 16.71
N TRP A 221 -16.71 -5.28 17.01
CA TRP A 221 -17.50 -6.38 16.50
C TRP A 221 -17.96 -6.05 15.08
N LEU A 222 -17.78 -7.01 14.18
CA LEU A 222 -18.56 -7.09 12.96
C LEU A 222 -19.81 -7.92 13.25
N LEU A 223 -20.97 -7.36 12.94
CA LEU A 223 -22.26 -8.02 13.06
C LEU A 223 -22.85 -8.20 11.67
N ARG A 224 -23.44 -9.36 11.38
CA ARG A 224 -24.33 -9.57 10.23
C ARG A 224 -25.76 -9.67 10.75
N ASP A 225 -26.64 -8.77 10.31
CA ASP A 225 -28.05 -8.73 10.73
C ASP A 225 -28.20 -8.82 12.26
N ASP A 226 -27.40 -8.00 12.96
CA ASP A 226 -27.30 -7.90 14.42
C ASP A 226 -26.75 -9.16 15.16
N ARG A 227 -26.33 -10.20 14.44
CA ARG A 227 -25.58 -11.33 14.99
C ARG A 227 -24.07 -11.09 14.88
N ARG A 228 -23.30 -11.33 15.95
CA ARG A 228 -21.83 -11.24 15.91
C ARG A 228 -21.26 -12.30 14.97
N VAL A 229 -20.37 -11.88 14.07
CA VAL A 229 -19.70 -12.78 13.11
C VAL A 229 -18.18 -12.75 13.21
N ALA A 230 -17.60 -11.64 13.69
CA ALA A 230 -16.17 -11.57 13.99
C ALA A 230 -15.83 -10.46 14.99
N LEU A 231 -14.80 -10.67 15.82
CA LEU A 231 -14.13 -9.62 16.58
C LEU A 231 -12.86 -9.18 15.85
N LEU A 232 -12.75 -7.89 15.57
CA LEU A 232 -11.62 -7.29 14.86
C LEU A 232 -10.78 -6.49 15.86
N THR A 233 -9.49 -6.79 15.98
CA THR A 233 -8.59 -6.13 16.94
C THR A 233 -7.41 -5.50 16.23
N ARG A 234 -7.11 -4.23 16.59
CA ARG A 234 -5.95 -3.52 16.06
C ARG A 234 -4.66 -4.32 16.39
N PRO A 235 -3.69 -4.38 15.45
CA PRO A 235 -2.34 -4.81 15.80
C PRO A 235 -1.78 -3.92 16.93
N SER A 236 -0.86 -4.47 17.73
CA SER A 236 -0.13 -3.67 18.71
C SER A 236 0.54 -2.47 18.05
N ARG A 237 0.81 -1.39 18.80
CA ARG A 237 1.35 -0.13 18.23
C ARG A 237 2.70 -0.29 17.52
N TRP A 238 3.46 -1.34 17.83
CA TRP A 238 4.78 -1.60 17.27
C TRP A 238 4.92 -3.08 16.88
N PRO A 239 4.12 -3.59 15.95
CA PRO A 239 4.27 -4.97 15.54
C PRO A 239 5.55 -5.07 14.71
N GLY A 240 6.48 -5.93 15.12
CA GLY A 240 7.50 -6.42 14.19
C GLY A 240 6.81 -7.20 13.07
N PRO A 241 7.37 -7.22 11.85
CA PRO A 241 6.88 -8.16 10.85
C PRO A 241 7.07 -9.60 11.36
N PRO A 242 6.15 -10.53 11.03
CA PRO A 242 6.35 -11.94 11.34
C PRO A 242 7.66 -12.48 10.74
N PRO A 243 8.24 -13.56 11.30
CA PRO A 243 9.42 -14.19 10.72
C PRO A 243 9.21 -14.55 9.25
N GLY A 244 10.23 -14.29 8.41
CA GLY A 244 10.19 -14.62 6.98
C GLY A 244 9.38 -13.65 6.11
N THR A 245 8.94 -12.51 6.64
CA THR A 245 8.33 -11.44 5.83
C THR A 245 8.81 -10.06 6.26
N VAL A 246 8.71 -9.09 5.35
CA VAL A 246 8.90 -7.65 5.64
C VAL A 246 7.57 -6.91 5.78
N LEU A 247 6.44 -7.60 5.60
CA LEU A 247 5.10 -7.05 5.66
C LEU A 247 4.62 -6.91 7.11
N LEU A 248 4.05 -5.76 7.45
CA LEU A 248 3.35 -5.53 8.70
C LEU A 248 2.09 -6.42 8.79
N PRO A 249 1.78 -6.94 9.99
CA PRO A 249 0.67 -7.87 10.17
C PRO A 249 -0.68 -7.21 9.86
N LEU A 250 -1.64 -8.07 9.53
CA LEU A 250 -3.06 -7.70 9.45
C LEU A 250 -3.62 -7.49 10.87
N ALA A 251 -4.81 -6.88 10.96
CA ALA A 251 -5.59 -6.93 12.20
C ALA A 251 -5.81 -8.38 12.61
N ASP A 252 -5.88 -8.63 13.91
CA ASP A 252 -6.34 -9.91 14.41
C ASP A 252 -7.86 -10.02 14.19
N VAL A 253 -8.29 -11.16 13.68
CA VAL A 253 -9.69 -11.44 13.32
C VAL A 253 -10.09 -12.77 13.95
N HIS A 254 -10.90 -12.69 14.99
CA HIS A 254 -11.52 -13.86 15.59
C HIS A 254 -12.87 -14.11 14.94
N HIS A 255 -13.00 -15.21 14.19
CA HIS A 255 -14.22 -15.58 13.47
C HIS A 255 -15.20 -16.33 14.39
N GLU A 256 -16.43 -15.85 14.48
CA GLU A 256 -17.55 -16.50 15.19
C GLU A 256 -18.49 -17.22 14.21
N SER A 257 -18.48 -16.78 12.94
CA SER A 257 -19.28 -17.35 11.87
C SER A 257 -18.43 -18.32 11.04
N PRO A 258 -18.96 -19.50 10.67
CA PRO A 258 -18.31 -20.38 9.70
C PRO A 258 -18.53 -19.92 8.24
N ASP A 259 -19.35 -18.89 8.00
CA ASP A 259 -19.65 -18.41 6.65
C ASP A 259 -18.40 -17.79 6.00
N PRO A 260 -17.92 -18.33 4.87
CA PRO A 260 -16.74 -17.81 4.18
C PRO A 260 -16.85 -16.33 3.81
N LEU A 261 -18.05 -15.84 3.49
CA LEU A 261 -18.27 -14.44 3.13
C LEU A 261 -18.11 -13.51 4.34
N ASP A 262 -18.54 -13.94 5.54
CA ASP A 262 -18.34 -13.15 6.77
C ASP A 262 -16.85 -13.00 7.07
N ALA A 263 -16.05 -14.05 6.82
CA ALA A 263 -14.61 -14.00 7.00
C ALA A 263 -13.91 -13.05 6.03
N VAL A 264 -14.24 -13.12 4.73
CA VAL A 264 -13.73 -12.18 3.71
C VAL A 264 -14.15 -10.75 4.05
N MET A 265 -15.40 -10.55 4.46
CA MET A 265 -15.92 -9.25 4.88
C MET A 265 -15.20 -8.71 6.12
N ALA A 266 -14.94 -9.55 7.12
CA ALA A 266 -14.19 -9.19 8.33
C ALA A 266 -12.80 -8.64 8.00
N HIS A 267 -12.06 -9.33 7.14
CA HIS A 267 -10.74 -8.85 6.71
C HIS A 267 -10.83 -7.58 5.85
N ALA A 268 -11.81 -7.48 4.94
CA ALA A 268 -12.04 -6.28 4.12
C ALA A 268 -12.36 -5.06 4.99
N VAL A 269 -13.23 -5.21 5.99
CA VAL A 269 -13.57 -4.17 6.96
C VAL A 269 -12.36 -3.77 7.80
N ALA A 270 -11.61 -4.75 8.32
CA ALA A 270 -10.46 -4.50 9.18
C ALA A 270 -9.35 -3.69 8.48
N VAL A 271 -9.13 -3.89 7.18
CA VAL A 271 -8.13 -3.12 6.43
C VAL A 271 -8.64 -1.79 5.87
N SER A 272 -9.95 -1.65 5.69
CA SER A 272 -10.56 -0.46 5.07
C SER A 272 -11.02 0.59 6.08
N PHE A 273 -11.44 0.19 7.27
CA PHE A 273 -12.10 1.07 8.24
C PHE A 273 -11.41 1.06 9.61
N GLY A 274 -11.53 2.18 10.31
CA GLY A 274 -11.01 2.33 11.66
C GLY A 274 -11.66 1.35 12.63
N LEU A 275 -10.89 0.82 13.57
CA LEU A 275 -11.35 -0.06 14.64
C LEU A 275 -11.31 0.65 15.99
N GLY A 276 -12.15 0.18 16.91
CA GLY A 276 -12.24 0.65 18.28
C GLY A 276 -12.63 2.12 18.35
N ASP A 277 -11.78 2.95 18.93
CA ASP A 277 -11.99 4.39 19.05
C ASP A 277 -12.02 5.14 17.71
N THR A 278 -11.56 4.50 16.62
CA THR A 278 -11.57 5.07 15.26
C THR A 278 -12.72 4.57 14.39
N THR A 279 -13.60 3.70 14.92
CA THR A 279 -14.80 3.21 14.22
C THR A 279 -15.61 4.35 13.60
N GLY A 280 -16.10 4.14 12.37
CA GLY A 280 -16.85 5.13 11.58
C GLY A 280 -16.00 5.99 10.64
N LEU A 281 -14.70 5.71 10.54
CA LEU A 281 -13.76 6.35 9.61
C LEU A 281 -13.19 5.33 8.63
N ALA A 282 -12.83 5.75 7.42
CA ALA A 282 -12.01 4.93 6.52
C ALA A 282 -10.52 5.15 6.80
N ARG A 283 -9.69 4.13 6.53
CA ARG A 283 -8.24 4.12 6.77
C ARG A 283 -7.43 4.62 5.57
N PHE A 284 -8.05 5.48 4.77
CA PHE A 284 -7.45 6.10 3.60
C PHE A 284 -7.28 7.60 3.83
N ARG A 285 -6.27 8.18 3.19
CA ARG A 285 -6.10 9.64 3.15
C ARG A 285 -7.01 10.22 2.08
N ALA A 286 -7.34 11.50 2.20
CA ALA A 286 -8.02 12.22 1.13
C ALA A 286 -7.21 12.11 -0.18
N VAL A 287 -7.85 11.69 -1.26
CA VAL A 287 -7.26 11.60 -2.59
C VAL A 287 -8.14 12.37 -3.56
N ARG A 288 -7.58 13.40 -4.21
CA ARG A 288 -8.29 14.12 -5.26
C ARG A 288 -8.29 13.29 -6.56
N PRO A 289 -9.33 13.42 -7.41
CA PRO A 289 -9.32 12.82 -8.75
C PRO A 289 -8.03 13.21 -9.48
N ARG A 290 -7.31 12.21 -9.98
CA ARG A 290 -5.91 12.31 -10.41
C ARG A 290 -5.76 13.22 -11.64
N ARG A 291 -4.84 14.20 -11.57
CA ARG A 291 -4.34 14.98 -12.72
C ARG A 291 -2.89 14.62 -13.12
N GLU A 292 -2.23 13.73 -12.38
CA GLU A 292 -0.85 13.32 -12.64
C GLU A 292 -0.80 12.37 -13.84
N THR A 293 0.13 12.61 -14.76
CA THR A 293 0.36 11.73 -15.92
C THR A 293 1.16 10.50 -15.53
N ASP A 294 0.98 9.39 -16.26
CA ASP A 294 1.72 8.14 -16.01
C ASP A 294 3.24 8.33 -16.07
N GLY A 295 3.71 9.25 -16.90
CA GLY A 295 5.12 9.62 -17.03
C GLY A 295 5.73 10.17 -15.74
N GLU A 296 5.03 11.09 -15.07
CA GLU A 296 5.48 11.69 -13.80
C GLU A 296 5.45 10.69 -12.64
N LEU A 297 4.51 9.75 -12.68
CA LEU A 297 4.33 8.76 -11.62
C LEU A 297 5.38 7.65 -11.67
N TRP A 298 5.85 7.30 -12.87
CA TRP A 298 6.78 6.20 -13.06
C TRP A 298 8.10 6.41 -12.31
N GLU A 299 8.65 7.63 -12.32
CA GLU A 299 9.91 7.97 -11.64
C GLU A 299 9.73 8.34 -10.16
N ARG A 300 8.50 8.54 -9.70
CA ARG A 300 8.24 9.00 -8.34
C ARG A 300 8.21 7.83 -7.36
N PRO A 301 8.68 8.05 -6.11
CA PRO A 301 8.46 7.09 -5.05
C PRO A 301 6.98 6.73 -4.90
N TRP A 302 6.73 5.46 -4.67
CA TRP A 302 5.43 4.91 -4.36
C TRP A 302 5.51 4.20 -3.01
N PHE A 303 4.95 4.79 -1.96
CA PHE A 303 4.98 4.21 -0.62
C PHE A 303 3.72 3.39 -0.36
N SER A 304 3.90 2.12 0.01
CA SER A 304 2.79 1.23 0.39
C SER A 304 2.35 1.44 1.85
N ASN A 305 3.27 1.90 2.72
CA ASN A 305 3.14 1.87 4.18
C ASN A 305 2.73 0.48 4.70
N LEU A 306 3.30 -0.57 4.09
CA LEU A 306 3.09 -1.97 4.47
C LEU A 306 4.33 -2.64 5.07
N GLY A 307 5.48 -1.96 5.10
CA GLY A 307 6.69 -2.44 5.75
C GLY A 307 7.12 -1.55 6.91
N ARG A 308 8.09 -2.03 7.70
CA ARG A 308 8.66 -1.26 8.83
C ARG A 308 9.80 -0.35 8.42
N ASP A 309 10.41 -0.60 7.26
CA ASP A 309 11.55 0.17 6.79
C ASP A 309 11.13 1.60 6.43
N ARG A 310 12.01 2.58 6.66
CA ARG A 310 11.81 3.95 6.19
C ARG A 310 11.58 4.03 4.68
N ASP A 311 12.12 3.09 3.91
CA ASP A 311 11.96 3.07 2.46
C ASP A 311 10.52 2.67 2.06
N ASP A 312 9.77 1.99 2.94
CA ASP A 312 8.37 1.59 2.69
C ASP A 312 7.34 2.64 3.08
N ASN A 313 7.76 3.65 3.84
CA ASN A 313 6.87 4.59 4.49
C ASN A 313 7.12 6.02 4.03
N GLU A 314 6.03 6.73 3.74
CA GLU A 314 6.12 8.15 3.49
C GLU A 314 6.49 8.89 4.80
N PRO A 315 7.21 10.02 4.77
CA PRO A 315 7.39 10.85 5.96
C PRO A 315 6.02 11.24 6.57
N GLY A 316 5.82 10.91 7.86
CA GLY A 316 4.51 11.07 8.53
C GLY A 316 3.42 10.11 8.05
N GLY A 317 3.78 9.14 7.20
CA GLY A 317 2.99 7.99 6.77
C GLY A 317 2.89 6.94 7.88
N GLY A 318 1.68 6.46 8.13
CA GLY A 318 1.44 5.27 8.94
C GLY A 318 0.62 4.27 8.15
N ASP A 319 0.57 3.04 8.63
CA ASP A 319 -0.31 2.00 8.10
C ASP A 319 -1.81 2.27 8.42
N GLY A 320 -2.16 3.48 8.86
CA GLY A 320 -3.51 3.88 9.20
C GLY A 320 -4.00 3.37 10.56
N TRP A 321 -3.10 2.91 11.46
CA TRP A 321 -3.45 2.51 12.83
C TRP A 321 -3.12 3.54 13.94
N GLY A 322 -2.31 4.57 13.70
CA GLY A 322 -1.99 5.63 14.69
C GLY A 322 -2.06 7.04 14.10
N SER A 323 -2.29 8.12 14.86
CA SER A 323 -2.53 8.29 16.31
C SER A 323 -4.03 8.44 16.63
N ASP A 324 -4.39 8.16 17.88
CA ASP A 324 -5.72 8.44 18.42
C ASP A 324 -6.16 9.85 18.02
N GLY A 325 -7.35 9.97 17.43
CA GLY A 325 -7.86 11.19 16.79
C GLY A 325 -7.47 12.46 17.52
N GLY A 326 -6.50 13.17 16.96
CA GLY A 326 -6.29 14.58 17.18
C GLY A 326 -7.12 15.33 16.16
N ASP A 327 -7.84 16.33 16.64
CA ASP A 327 -8.70 17.21 15.87
C ASP A 327 -8.05 17.67 14.55
N GLY A 328 -8.90 17.83 13.54
CA GLY A 328 -8.55 18.66 12.39
C GLY A 328 -8.17 20.04 12.91
N GLY A 329 -6.93 20.45 12.63
CA GLY A 329 -6.41 21.78 12.93
C GLY A 329 -5.73 22.33 11.69
N ASP A 330 -6.49 23.13 10.95
CA ASP A 330 -6.09 24.36 10.25
C ASP A 330 -4.82 24.33 9.38
N GLY A 331 -4.98 23.84 8.15
CA GLY A 331 -4.20 24.35 7.02
C GLY A 331 -4.82 25.65 6.52
N GLY A 332 -4.48 26.78 7.14
CA GLY A 332 -4.98 28.08 6.72
C GLY A 332 -4.19 29.27 7.28
N GLY A 333 -3.63 30.08 6.38
CA GLY A 333 -3.04 31.40 6.66
C GLY A 333 -1.52 31.36 6.74
N GLY A 334 -0.75 32.16 6.02
CA GLY A 334 -1.04 33.27 5.12
C GLY A 334 0.30 33.90 4.78
N GLY A 335 0.46 34.38 3.55
CA GLY A 335 1.64 35.13 3.15
C GLY A 335 1.80 36.39 4.01
N GLY A 336 3.05 36.76 4.24
CA GLY A 336 3.43 37.98 4.93
C GLY A 336 4.78 38.41 4.41
N ASP A 337 4.76 39.08 3.25
CA ASP A 337 5.82 39.97 2.82
C ASP A 337 5.91 41.16 3.80
N GLY A 338 7.14 41.59 4.09
CA GLY A 338 7.47 42.80 4.84
C GLY A 338 8.86 42.66 5.45
N GLY A 339 9.93 43.31 5.00
CA GLY A 339 10.02 44.57 4.28
C GLY A 339 10.18 45.73 5.26
N GLY A 340 11.43 46.14 5.51
CA GLY A 340 11.79 47.52 5.86
C GLY A 340 12.19 47.84 7.31
N GLY A 341 13.35 48.48 7.45
CA GLY A 341 13.44 49.76 8.15
C GLY A 341 14.12 49.80 9.51
N ASP A 342 15.42 50.10 9.48
CA ASP A 342 16.11 51.25 10.10
C ASP A 342 15.86 51.70 11.57
N GLY A 343 16.99 52.04 12.21
CA GLY A 343 17.12 52.98 13.34
C GLY A 343 17.26 52.29 14.70
N GLY A 344 18.29 52.51 15.51
CA GLY A 344 19.24 53.61 15.61
C GLY A 344 19.28 54.09 17.07
N GLY A 345 20.45 54.04 17.71
CA GLY A 345 20.87 55.05 18.69
C GLY A 345 20.78 54.75 20.20
N GLY A 346 21.87 55.12 20.89
CA GLY A 346 21.96 55.49 22.31
C GLY A 346 22.38 54.34 23.22
N GLY A 347 23.61 54.25 23.73
CA GLY A 347 24.39 55.18 24.57
C GLY A 347 25.16 54.25 25.54
N GLY A 348 26.45 54.39 25.82
CA GLY A 348 27.16 55.59 26.23
C GLY A 348 27.41 55.47 27.74
N ASP A 349 28.40 54.66 28.13
CA ASP A 349 29.41 54.87 29.18
C ASP A 349 30.37 53.67 29.26
#